data_AF-R8HBY1-F1
#
_entry.id   AF-R8HBY1-F1
#
_cell.length_a   1.000
_cell.length_b   1.000
_cell.length_c   1.000
_cell.angle_alpha   90.00
_cell.angle_beta   90.00
_cell.angle_gamma   90.00
#
_symmetry.space_group_name_H-M   'P 1'
#
loop_
_entity.id
_entity.type
_entity.pdbx_description
1 polymer ?
#
loop_
_entity_poly.entity_id
_entity_poly.type
_entity_poly.pdbx_seq_one_letter_code
_entity_poly.pdbx_strand_id
1 'polypeptide(L)'
;MLPLRDDFINFLENISRNQAQVDVDHIIRFFEKIMSFTDGIHDHYKFFIYELFLYTIMILLEHEQFEVASQLLHNHYAYNIPNTGRLVHERYDHFNRYVDILDETRNNHLQLNRVSITADLMIQRATQKYPRQKIVETDLLLHYISKMENIGWGWFPRTYVYNNYYSMEIMQRLILKRHFDKVKVLFKADTPSELQEKMDNAPRDRGYSNHWDSIPLITSYINTKEIGKL
;
A
#
# COMPACT_ATOMS: atom_id res chain seq x y z
N MET A 1 8.85 -17.84 5.36
CA MET A 1 7.84 -17.38 4.38
C MET A 1 8.44 -16.72 3.14
N LEU A 2 9.76 -16.49 3.03
CA LEU A 2 10.37 -15.91 1.83
C LEU A 2 10.07 -16.69 0.53
N PRO A 3 10.20 -18.04 0.47
CA PRO A 3 9.90 -18.78 -0.75
C PRO A 3 8.45 -18.60 -1.21
N LEU A 4 7.50 -18.64 -0.27
CA LEU A 4 6.08 -18.46 -0.58
C LEU A 4 5.77 -17.05 -1.12
N ARG A 5 6.41 -16.01 -0.56
CA ARG A 5 6.34 -14.66 -1.12
C ARG A 5 6.91 -14.63 -2.54
N ASP A 6 8.06 -15.25 -2.77
CA ASP A 6 8.72 -15.22 -4.07
C ASP A 6 7.88 -15.94 -5.13
N ASP A 7 7.28 -17.09 -4.78
CA ASP A 7 6.32 -17.80 -5.63
C ASP A 7 5.11 -16.94 -5.96
N PHE A 8 4.56 -16.23 -4.96
CA PHE A 8 3.43 -15.33 -5.16
C PHE A 8 3.78 -14.13 -6.06
N ILE A 9 4.93 -13.50 -5.85
CA ILE A 9 5.44 -12.41 -6.71
C ILE A 9 5.58 -12.92 -8.15
N ASN A 10 6.22 -14.06 -8.35
CA ASN A 10 6.39 -14.67 -9.68
C ASN A 10 5.04 -14.96 -10.34
N PHE A 11 4.05 -15.46 -9.58
CA PHE A 11 2.70 -15.66 -10.08
C PHE A 11 2.05 -14.33 -10.54
N LEU A 12 2.08 -13.31 -9.68
CA LEU A 12 1.50 -12.00 -9.98
C LEU A 12 2.15 -11.31 -11.19
N GLU A 13 3.46 -11.40 -11.31
CA GLU A 13 4.18 -10.88 -12.47
C GLU A 13 3.75 -11.57 -13.76
N ASN A 14 3.60 -12.91 -13.73
CA ASN A 14 3.18 -13.67 -14.90
C ASN A 14 1.77 -13.29 -15.34
N ILE A 15 0.81 -13.14 -14.42
CA ILE A 15 -0.54 -12.72 -14.81
C ILE A 15 -0.58 -11.26 -15.26
N SER A 16 0.15 -10.36 -14.59
CA SER A 16 0.16 -8.92 -14.90
C SER A 16 0.86 -8.60 -16.23
N ARG A 17 1.82 -9.44 -16.63
CA ARG A 17 2.54 -9.27 -17.91
C ARG A 17 1.78 -9.85 -19.10
N ASN A 18 1.10 -10.97 -18.91
CA ASN A 18 0.57 -11.76 -20.03
C ASN A 18 -0.92 -11.52 -20.29
N GLN A 19 -1.66 -10.96 -19.34
CA GLN A 19 -3.08 -10.67 -19.49
C GLN A 19 -3.28 -9.19 -19.83
N ALA A 20 -4.17 -8.91 -20.80
CA ALA A 20 -4.56 -7.53 -21.10
C ALA A 20 -5.24 -6.86 -19.90
N GLN A 21 -5.98 -7.64 -19.12
CA GLN A 21 -6.57 -7.25 -17.85
C GLN A 21 -6.54 -8.44 -16.90
N VAL A 22 -5.92 -8.28 -15.74
CA VAL A 22 -5.92 -9.31 -14.70
C VAL A 22 -7.33 -9.47 -14.13
N ASP A 23 -7.78 -10.72 -13.98
CA ASP A 23 -9.04 -11.01 -13.31
C ASP A 23 -8.92 -10.72 -11.80
N VAL A 24 -9.44 -9.55 -11.42
CA VAL A 24 -9.35 -9.02 -10.06
C VAL A 24 -10.06 -9.92 -9.04
N ASP A 25 -11.11 -10.63 -9.43
CA ASP A 25 -11.96 -11.38 -8.49
C ASP A 25 -11.18 -12.55 -7.89
N HIS A 26 -10.23 -13.11 -8.63
CA HIS A 26 -9.33 -14.14 -8.10
C HIS A 26 -8.37 -13.58 -7.04
N ILE A 27 -7.88 -12.36 -7.23
CA ILE A 27 -7.02 -11.68 -6.26
C ILE A 27 -7.83 -11.28 -5.02
N ILE A 28 -9.05 -10.75 -5.20
CA ILE A 28 -9.96 -10.41 -4.11
C ILE A 28 -10.24 -11.66 -3.25
N ARG A 29 -10.71 -12.76 -3.88
CA ARG A 29 -11.01 -14.01 -3.16
C ARG A 29 -9.79 -14.58 -2.44
N PHE A 30 -8.59 -14.42 -3.02
CA PHE A 30 -7.35 -14.82 -2.36
C PHE A 30 -7.12 -14.04 -1.06
N PHE A 31 -7.24 -12.72 -1.09
CA PHE A 31 -7.08 -11.88 0.09
C PHE A 31 -8.21 -12.04 1.12
N GLU A 32 -9.46 -12.21 0.69
CA GLU A 32 -10.59 -12.55 1.57
C GLU A 32 -10.34 -13.87 2.31
N LYS A 33 -9.87 -14.89 1.59
CA LYS A 33 -9.51 -16.18 2.18
C LYS A 33 -8.36 -16.02 3.17
N ILE A 34 -7.33 -15.25 2.85
CA ILE A 34 -6.22 -14.96 3.78
C ILE A 34 -6.71 -14.22 5.03
N MET A 35 -7.59 -13.23 4.89
CA MET A 35 -8.20 -12.52 6.03
C MET A 35 -8.95 -13.50 6.93
N SER A 36 -9.75 -14.39 6.34
CA SER A 36 -10.48 -15.42 7.08
C SER A 36 -9.54 -16.31 7.91
N PHE A 37 -8.33 -16.63 7.45
CA PHE A 37 -7.40 -17.42 8.24
C PHE A 37 -6.68 -16.62 9.33
N THR A 38 -6.55 -15.32 9.16
CA THR A 38 -5.56 -14.52 9.93
C THR A 38 -6.22 -13.71 11.03
N ASP A 39 -7.51 -13.45 10.91
CA ASP A 39 -8.35 -12.90 11.97
C ASP A 39 -8.59 -13.94 13.07
N GLY A 40 -7.67 -13.98 14.03
CA GLY A 40 -7.70 -14.92 15.16
C GLY A 40 -6.41 -15.74 15.34
N ILE A 41 -5.38 -15.51 14.51
CA ILE A 41 -4.09 -16.22 14.57
C ILE A 41 -2.92 -15.24 14.80
N HIS A 42 -1.78 -15.78 15.23
CA HIS A 42 -0.49 -15.15 15.52
C HIS A 42 -0.03 -14.03 14.58
N ASP A 43 0.58 -12.99 15.17
CA ASP A 43 1.12 -11.78 14.52
C ASP A 43 2.08 -12.02 13.35
N HIS A 44 2.74 -13.17 13.29
CA HIS A 44 3.66 -13.50 12.18
C HIS A 44 2.97 -13.44 10.81
N TYR A 45 1.67 -13.76 10.74
CA TYR A 45 0.92 -13.65 9.50
C TYR A 45 0.58 -12.21 9.15
N LYS A 46 0.40 -11.30 10.13
CA LYS A 46 0.10 -9.88 9.85
C LYS A 46 1.17 -9.25 8.96
N PHE A 47 2.45 -9.46 9.28
CA PHE A 47 3.56 -8.96 8.44
C PHE A 47 3.54 -9.57 7.04
N PHE A 48 3.29 -10.88 6.94
CA PHE A 48 3.29 -11.55 5.65
C PHE A 48 2.18 -11.05 4.74
N ILE A 49 0.97 -10.82 5.28
CA ILE A 49 -0.17 -10.29 4.51
C ILE A 49 0.11 -8.86 4.05
N TYR A 50 0.64 -8.03 4.95
CA TYR A 50 1.10 -6.68 4.63
C TYR A 50 2.11 -6.71 3.46
N GLU A 51 3.11 -7.60 3.55
CA GLU A 51 4.12 -7.78 2.50
C GLU A 51 3.48 -8.21 1.18
N LEU A 52 2.61 -9.23 1.18
CA LEU A 52 1.94 -9.70 -0.04
C LEU A 52 1.05 -8.62 -0.68
N PHE A 53 0.27 -7.89 0.12
CA PHE A 53 -0.60 -6.84 -0.41
C PHE A 53 0.21 -5.68 -0.99
N LEU A 54 1.28 -5.26 -0.31
CA LEU A 54 2.16 -4.21 -0.80
C LEU A 54 2.83 -4.62 -2.12
N TYR A 55 3.35 -5.85 -2.22
CA TYR A 55 3.89 -6.38 -3.47
C TYR A 55 2.83 -6.47 -4.57
N THR A 56 1.59 -6.83 -4.23
CA THR A 56 0.49 -6.90 -5.20
C THR A 56 0.27 -5.54 -5.88
N ILE A 57 0.09 -4.49 -5.08
CA ILE A 57 -0.12 -3.15 -5.63
C ILE A 57 1.11 -2.67 -6.38
N MET A 58 2.32 -2.85 -5.82
CA MET A 58 3.56 -2.47 -6.49
C MET A 58 3.69 -3.13 -7.88
N ILE A 59 3.43 -4.44 -8.00
CA ILE A 59 3.52 -5.18 -9.26
C ILE A 59 2.48 -4.67 -10.27
N LEU A 60 1.23 -4.46 -9.84
CA LEU A 60 0.18 -3.95 -10.72
C LEU A 60 0.53 -2.55 -11.26
N LEU A 61 1.09 -1.69 -10.42
CA LEU A 61 1.54 -0.35 -10.83
C LEU A 61 2.69 -0.41 -11.83
N GLU A 62 3.68 -1.28 -11.61
CA GLU A 62 4.81 -1.47 -12.54
C GLU A 62 4.35 -1.98 -13.93
N HIS A 63 3.24 -2.71 -13.97
CA HIS A 63 2.65 -3.24 -15.20
C HIS A 63 1.51 -2.36 -15.76
N GLU A 64 1.34 -1.14 -15.26
CA GLU A 64 0.27 -0.20 -15.65
C GLU A 64 -1.16 -0.78 -15.51
N GLN A 65 -1.37 -1.77 -14.63
CA GLN A 65 -2.67 -2.38 -14.32
C GLN A 65 -3.46 -1.51 -13.32
N PHE A 66 -3.65 -0.23 -13.64
CA PHE A 66 -4.22 0.77 -12.73
C PHE A 66 -5.68 0.50 -12.37
N GLU A 67 -6.47 -0.03 -13.31
CA GLU A 67 -7.87 -0.39 -13.09
C GLU A 67 -7.99 -1.54 -12.08
N VAL A 68 -7.14 -2.56 -12.20
CA VAL A 68 -7.11 -3.71 -11.28
C VAL A 68 -6.67 -3.24 -9.89
N ALA A 69 -5.61 -2.42 -9.81
CA ALA A 69 -5.17 -1.84 -8.55
C ALA A 69 -6.27 -0.98 -7.91
N SER A 70 -6.96 -0.14 -8.70
CA SER A 70 -8.10 0.66 -8.24
C SER A 70 -9.22 -0.23 -7.67
N GLN A 71 -9.58 -1.31 -8.38
CA GLN A 71 -10.59 -2.26 -7.90
C GLN A 71 -10.18 -2.88 -6.55
N LEU A 72 -8.92 -3.29 -6.38
CA LEU A 72 -8.43 -3.83 -5.10
C LEU A 72 -8.45 -2.82 -3.96
N LEU A 73 -8.11 -1.56 -4.22
CA LEU A 73 -8.06 -0.50 -3.20
C LEU A 73 -9.44 0.01 -2.81
N HIS A 74 -10.40 -0.09 -3.71
CA HIS A 74 -11.75 0.42 -3.50
C HIS A 74 -12.77 -0.68 -3.17
N ASN A 75 -12.33 -1.94 -3.14
CA ASN A 75 -13.13 -3.09 -2.73
C ASN A 75 -13.35 -3.12 -1.21
N HIS A 76 -14.48 -3.70 -0.81
CA HIS A 76 -14.72 -4.15 0.55
C HIS A 76 -14.59 -5.69 0.58
N TYR A 77 -13.51 -6.17 1.19
CA TYR A 77 -13.18 -7.58 1.29
C TYR A 77 -14.11 -8.24 2.30
N ALA A 78 -14.86 -9.24 1.85
CA ALA A 78 -15.85 -9.94 2.65
C ALA A 78 -15.33 -11.28 3.15
N TYR A 79 -15.35 -11.52 4.46
CA TYR A 79 -14.96 -12.81 5.03
C TYR A 79 -15.67 -13.09 6.36
N ASN A 80 -15.72 -14.37 6.73
CA ASN A 80 -16.25 -14.80 8.01
C ASN A 80 -15.13 -14.83 9.05
N ILE A 81 -15.37 -14.24 10.21
CA ILE A 81 -14.45 -14.37 11.35
C ILE A 81 -14.46 -15.84 11.84
N PRO A 82 -13.30 -16.53 11.91
CA PRO A 82 -13.20 -17.95 12.26
C PRO A 82 -13.99 -18.41 13.48
N ASN A 83 -13.92 -17.63 14.56
CA ASN A 83 -14.46 -18.03 15.86
C ASN A 83 -15.94 -17.68 16.03
N THR A 84 -16.45 -16.74 15.26
CA THR A 84 -17.83 -16.24 15.42
C THR A 84 -18.71 -16.55 14.23
N GLY A 85 -18.14 -16.89 13.07
CA GLY A 85 -18.85 -17.04 11.81
C GLY A 85 -19.47 -15.74 11.29
N ARG A 86 -19.20 -14.60 11.95
CA ARG A 86 -19.75 -13.30 11.56
C ARG A 86 -19.10 -12.83 10.27
N LEU A 87 -19.93 -12.55 9.26
CA LEU A 87 -19.49 -11.89 8.04
C LEU A 87 -19.11 -10.44 8.36
N VAL A 88 -17.92 -10.04 7.94
CA VAL A 88 -17.42 -8.66 8.02
C VAL A 88 -16.99 -8.17 6.64
N HIS A 89 -16.93 -6.86 6.51
CA HIS A 89 -16.50 -6.16 5.30
C HIS A 89 -15.39 -5.19 5.68
N GLU A 90 -14.17 -5.48 5.24
CA GLU A 90 -12.99 -4.68 5.57
C GLU A 90 -12.40 -4.06 4.32
N ARG A 91 -11.74 -2.92 4.47
CA ARG A 91 -10.98 -2.27 3.40
C ARG A 91 -9.55 -2.79 3.36
N TYR A 92 -8.81 -2.38 2.34
CA TYR A 92 -7.42 -2.81 2.17
C TYR A 92 -6.49 -2.35 3.30
N ASP A 93 -6.82 -1.30 4.05
CA ASP A 93 -6.03 -0.87 5.22
C ASP A 93 -6.02 -1.93 6.33
N HIS A 94 -6.94 -2.89 6.34
CA HIS A 94 -6.90 -4.06 7.23
C HIS A 94 -5.70 -4.99 6.95
N PHE A 95 -5.10 -4.94 5.75
CA PHE A 95 -3.84 -5.64 5.48
C PHE A 95 -2.64 -4.98 6.16
N ASN A 96 -2.79 -3.74 6.69
CA ASN A 96 -1.75 -2.97 7.37
C ASN A 96 -1.93 -2.96 8.90
N ARG A 97 -2.38 -4.07 9.48
CA ARG A 97 -2.48 -4.19 10.94
C ARG A 97 -1.11 -4.12 11.60
N TYR A 98 -1.09 -3.49 12.78
CA TYR A 98 0.10 -3.37 13.60
C TYR A 98 0.61 -4.74 14.08
N VAL A 99 1.92 -4.94 13.99
CA VAL A 99 2.60 -6.22 14.23
C VAL A 99 3.32 -6.16 15.59
N ASP A 100 2.54 -6.30 16.66
CA ASP A 100 2.99 -6.13 18.05
C ASP A 100 4.23 -6.98 18.39
N ILE A 101 4.26 -8.23 17.91
CA ILE A 101 5.40 -9.12 18.18
C ILE A 101 6.73 -8.60 17.62
N LEU A 102 6.69 -7.82 16.53
CA LEU A 102 7.89 -7.23 15.94
C LEU A 102 8.19 -5.88 16.59
N ASP A 103 7.26 -4.95 16.51
CA ASP A 103 7.52 -3.55 16.85
C ASP A 103 7.59 -3.30 18.36
N GLU A 104 6.90 -4.11 19.18
CA GLU A 104 6.96 -4.02 20.65
C GLU A 104 7.80 -5.15 21.25
N THR A 105 7.36 -6.39 21.07
CA THR A 105 7.93 -7.53 21.83
C THR A 105 9.39 -7.74 21.49
N ARG A 106 9.70 -7.93 20.19
CA ARG A 106 11.07 -8.17 19.75
C ARG A 106 11.96 -6.94 19.93
N ASN A 107 11.45 -5.75 19.62
CA ASN A 107 12.20 -4.51 19.70
C ASN A 107 12.64 -4.21 21.15
N ASN A 108 11.72 -4.39 22.11
CA ASN A 108 12.00 -4.18 23.53
C ASN A 108 12.88 -5.30 24.11
N HIS A 109 12.54 -6.58 23.84
CA HIS A 109 13.29 -7.71 24.39
C HIS A 109 14.76 -7.71 23.94
N LEU A 110 15.02 -7.40 22.67
CA LEU A 110 16.36 -7.36 22.10
C LEU A 110 17.03 -5.97 22.22
N GLN A 111 16.35 -4.99 22.83
CA GLN A 111 16.83 -3.60 22.99
C GLN A 111 17.36 -2.99 21.68
N LEU A 112 16.67 -3.26 20.56
CA LEU A 112 17.18 -2.91 19.23
C LEU A 112 17.05 -1.42 18.91
N ASN A 113 16.25 -0.68 19.68
CA ASN A 113 16.00 0.76 19.52
C ASN A 113 15.63 1.14 18.08
N ARG A 114 14.85 0.29 17.40
CA ARG A 114 14.36 0.56 16.05
C ARG A 114 13.05 1.35 16.11
N VAL A 115 12.84 2.22 15.13
CA VAL A 115 11.56 2.93 14.97
C VAL A 115 10.45 1.94 14.63
N SER A 116 10.72 1.00 13.72
CA SER A 116 9.85 -0.15 13.44
C SER A 116 10.65 -1.31 12.86
N ILE A 117 10.59 -2.46 13.53
CA ILE A 117 11.18 -3.71 13.00
C ILE A 117 10.39 -4.18 11.78
N THR A 118 9.09 -3.94 11.74
CA THR A 118 8.23 -4.23 10.58
C THR A 118 8.74 -3.49 9.34
N ALA A 119 9.05 -2.20 9.47
CA ALA A 119 9.63 -1.39 8.39
C ALA A 119 11.02 -1.89 7.99
N ASP A 120 11.91 -2.13 8.97
CA ASP A 120 13.26 -2.66 8.73
C ASP A 120 13.21 -3.97 7.93
N LEU A 121 12.33 -4.89 8.33
CA LEU A 121 12.21 -6.20 7.71
C LEU A 121 11.66 -6.10 6.27
N MET A 122 10.68 -5.22 6.03
CA MET A 122 10.16 -4.96 4.69
C MET A 122 11.27 -4.45 3.76
N ILE A 123 12.09 -3.51 4.24
CA ILE A 123 13.18 -2.93 3.45
C ILE A 123 14.33 -3.92 3.23
N GLN A 124 14.70 -4.70 4.25
CA GLN A 124 15.74 -5.74 4.13
C GLN A 124 15.35 -6.82 3.11
N ARG A 125 14.05 -6.99 2.85
CA ARG A 125 13.49 -7.95 1.91
C ARG A 125 13.34 -7.41 0.49
N ALA A 126 13.75 -6.17 0.23
CA ALA A 126 13.81 -5.61 -1.11
C ALA A 126 14.72 -6.46 -2.02
N THR A 127 14.41 -6.47 -3.31
CA THR A 127 15.17 -7.20 -4.32
C THR A 127 15.73 -6.24 -5.36
N GLN A 128 16.59 -6.71 -6.27
CA GLN A 128 17.03 -5.88 -7.39
C GLN A 128 15.87 -5.44 -8.29
N LYS A 129 14.88 -6.32 -8.47
CA LYS A 129 13.69 -6.04 -9.28
C LYS A 129 12.73 -5.09 -8.59
N TYR A 130 12.57 -5.24 -7.28
CA TYR A 130 11.73 -4.40 -6.43
C TYR A 130 12.60 -3.70 -5.39
N PRO A 131 13.26 -2.59 -5.77
CA PRO A 131 14.18 -1.90 -4.90
C PRO A 131 13.45 -1.22 -3.75
N ARG A 132 14.18 -0.95 -2.67
CA ARG A 132 13.71 -0.24 -1.47
C ARG A 132 12.85 0.98 -1.80
N GLN A 133 13.26 1.79 -2.76
CA GLN A 133 12.53 3.02 -3.12
C GLN A 133 11.11 2.73 -3.63
N LYS A 134 10.92 1.70 -4.46
CA LYS A 134 9.59 1.32 -4.98
C LYS A 134 8.66 0.82 -3.87
N ILE A 135 9.21 0.11 -2.89
CA ILE A 135 8.48 -0.30 -1.68
C ILE A 135 7.99 0.93 -0.91
N VAL A 136 8.89 1.89 -0.64
CA VAL A 136 8.56 3.13 0.09
C VAL A 136 7.51 3.95 -0.66
N GLU A 137 7.67 4.12 -1.97
CA GLU A 137 6.73 4.86 -2.80
C GLU A 137 5.34 4.22 -2.82
N THR A 138 5.27 2.89 -2.93
CA THR A 138 4.00 2.16 -2.92
C THR A 138 3.30 2.28 -1.57
N ASP A 139 4.04 2.14 -0.47
CA ASP A 139 3.51 2.22 0.89
C ASP A 139 2.97 3.62 1.21
N LEU A 140 3.66 4.67 0.74
CA LEU A 140 3.19 6.05 0.80
C LEU A 140 1.98 6.32 -0.09
N LEU A 141 1.96 5.79 -1.31
CA LEU A 141 0.82 5.95 -2.22
C LEU A 141 -0.46 5.37 -1.61
N LEU A 142 -0.38 4.18 -1.01
CA LEU A 142 -1.49 3.56 -0.29
C LEU A 142 -1.98 4.43 0.86
N HIS A 143 -1.06 4.98 1.65
CA HIS A 143 -1.42 5.95 2.69
C HIS A 143 -2.19 7.15 2.11
N TYR A 144 -1.70 7.77 1.04
CA TYR A 144 -2.35 8.93 0.47
C TYR A 144 -3.74 8.64 -0.07
N ILE A 145 -3.92 7.51 -0.76
CA ILE A 145 -5.23 7.08 -1.25
C ILE A 145 -6.18 6.90 -0.05
N SER A 146 -5.74 6.26 1.03
CA SER A 146 -6.56 6.09 2.24
C SER A 146 -6.96 7.43 2.86
N LYS A 147 -6.06 8.43 2.87
CA LYS A 147 -6.31 9.73 3.49
C LYS A 147 -7.21 10.62 2.65
N MET A 148 -7.12 10.55 1.32
CA MET A 148 -8.05 11.27 0.43
C MET A 148 -9.50 10.79 0.52
N GLU A 149 -9.71 9.54 0.93
CA GLU A 149 -11.05 9.02 1.21
C GLU A 149 -11.58 9.43 2.61
N ASN A 150 -10.78 10.17 3.39
CA ASN A 150 -11.10 10.66 4.74
C ASN A 150 -11.53 9.54 5.71
N ILE A 151 -10.83 8.40 5.64
CA ILE A 151 -11.13 7.23 6.47
C ILE A 151 -10.22 7.24 7.68
N GLY A 152 -10.82 7.14 8.88
CA GLY A 152 -10.22 7.37 10.19
C GLY A 152 -8.73 7.00 10.33
N TRP A 153 -8.44 5.78 10.78
CA TRP A 153 -7.06 5.34 11.00
C TRP A 153 -6.32 5.09 9.67
N GLY A 154 -6.96 4.40 8.71
CA GLY A 154 -6.47 4.21 7.35
C GLY A 154 -5.13 3.46 7.25
N TRP A 155 -4.55 3.45 6.04
CA TRP A 155 -3.24 2.81 5.79
C TRP A 155 -2.11 3.64 6.41
N PHE A 156 -1.29 3.03 7.29
CA PHE A 156 -0.13 3.69 7.90
C PHE A 156 1.16 3.32 7.15
N PRO A 157 1.90 4.28 6.56
CA PRO A 157 3.00 4.00 5.64
C PRO A 157 4.27 3.63 6.40
N ARG A 158 4.38 2.39 6.90
CA ARG A 158 5.44 1.95 7.84
C ARG A 158 6.85 2.27 7.38
N THR A 159 7.08 2.28 6.07
CA THR A 159 8.39 2.47 5.45
C THR A 159 8.72 3.94 5.14
N TYR A 160 7.87 4.91 5.49
CA TYR A 160 8.11 6.33 5.20
C TYR A 160 9.44 6.87 5.76
N VAL A 161 9.91 6.32 6.89
CA VAL A 161 11.20 6.68 7.54
C VAL A 161 12.41 6.37 6.66
N TYR A 162 12.19 5.60 5.60
CA TYR A 162 13.19 5.22 4.62
C TYR A 162 13.11 6.03 3.32
N ASN A 163 12.27 7.07 3.29
CA ASN A 163 12.09 7.96 2.15
C ASN A 163 13.24 8.97 2.03
N ASN A 164 14.39 8.48 1.57
CA ASN A 164 15.59 9.29 1.41
C ASN A 164 15.57 10.16 0.13
N TYR A 165 14.64 9.89 -0.78
CA TYR A 165 14.51 10.56 -2.07
C TYR A 165 13.10 11.13 -2.22
N TYR A 166 13.00 12.46 -2.35
CA TYR A 166 11.72 13.17 -2.53
C TYR A 166 11.23 13.09 -3.99
N SER A 167 11.18 11.89 -4.55
CA SER A 167 10.60 11.63 -5.87
C SER A 167 9.67 10.45 -5.77
N MET A 168 8.50 10.58 -6.38
CA MET A 168 7.56 9.50 -6.59
C MET A 168 7.11 9.59 -8.04
N GLU A 169 7.62 8.68 -8.89
CA GLU A 169 7.51 8.79 -10.35
C GLU A 169 6.04 8.90 -10.79
N ILE A 170 5.17 8.05 -10.22
CA ILE A 170 3.74 8.03 -10.53
C ILE A 170 3.09 9.40 -10.29
N MET A 171 3.53 10.14 -9.27
CA MET A 171 3.01 11.48 -8.93
C MET A 171 3.60 12.54 -9.84
N GLN A 172 4.91 12.54 -10.06
CA GLN A 172 5.58 13.52 -10.92
C GLN A 172 5.04 13.49 -12.36
N ARG A 173 4.66 12.30 -12.85
CA ARG A 173 4.12 12.11 -14.20
C ARG A 173 2.66 12.55 -14.35
N LEU A 174 1.94 12.88 -13.27
CA LEU A 174 0.56 13.39 -13.34
C LEU A 174 0.43 14.71 -14.11
N ILE A 175 1.54 15.43 -14.34
CA ILE A 175 1.57 16.60 -15.22
C ILE A 175 1.13 16.26 -16.66
N LEU A 176 1.40 15.03 -17.12
CA LEU A 176 1.05 14.56 -18.46
C LEU A 176 -0.41 14.10 -18.49
N LYS A 177 -1.25 14.69 -19.34
CA LYS A 177 -2.67 14.37 -19.48
C LYS A 177 -2.89 12.88 -19.77
N ARG A 178 -2.12 12.30 -20.67
CA ARG A 178 -2.16 10.86 -20.99
C ARG A 178 -1.89 9.97 -19.77
N HIS A 179 -0.97 10.37 -18.89
CA HIS A 179 -0.65 9.62 -17.69
C HIS A 179 -1.72 9.80 -16.62
N PHE A 180 -2.18 11.04 -16.42
CA PHE A 180 -3.32 11.36 -15.56
C PHE A 180 -4.54 10.50 -15.93
N ASP A 181 -4.89 10.44 -17.21
CA ASP A 181 -6.10 9.71 -17.66
C ASP A 181 -6.05 8.21 -17.31
N LYS A 182 -4.86 7.61 -17.24
CA LYS A 182 -4.68 6.22 -16.77
C LYS A 182 -4.71 6.10 -15.25
N VAL A 183 -4.03 7.00 -14.54
CA VAL A 183 -3.77 6.86 -13.09
C VAL A 183 -4.92 7.37 -12.22
N LYS A 184 -5.75 8.28 -12.74
CA LYS A 184 -6.82 8.95 -11.99
C LYS A 184 -7.80 7.99 -11.28
N VAL A 185 -7.96 6.77 -11.82
CA VAL A 185 -8.80 5.71 -11.25
C VAL A 185 -8.35 5.28 -9.85
N LEU A 186 -7.05 5.36 -9.53
CA LEU A 186 -6.54 5.04 -8.20
C LEU A 186 -7.11 5.99 -7.13
N PHE A 187 -7.35 7.25 -7.50
CA PHE A 187 -7.78 8.32 -6.61
C PHE A 187 -9.29 8.59 -6.63
N LYS A 188 -10.07 7.84 -7.43
CA LYS A 188 -11.49 8.13 -7.71
C LYS A 188 -11.72 9.61 -8.07
N ALA A 189 -10.89 10.15 -8.96
CA ALA A 189 -11.00 11.52 -9.44
C ALA A 189 -11.13 11.47 -10.97
N ASP A 190 -12.14 12.12 -11.54
CA ASP A 190 -12.38 12.08 -12.99
C ASP A 190 -11.65 13.22 -13.71
N THR A 191 -11.42 14.33 -13.01
CA THR A 191 -10.80 15.55 -13.54
C THR A 191 -9.53 15.96 -12.78
N PRO A 192 -8.58 16.67 -13.41
CA PRO A 192 -7.42 17.21 -12.73
C PRO A 192 -7.77 18.09 -11.51
N SER A 193 -8.84 18.87 -11.61
CA SER A 193 -9.31 19.74 -10.53
C SER A 193 -9.82 18.96 -9.32
N GLU A 194 -10.55 17.86 -9.53
CA GLU A 194 -10.97 16.98 -8.43
C GLU A 194 -9.76 16.33 -7.73
N LEU A 195 -8.77 15.87 -8.49
CA LEU A 195 -7.56 15.29 -7.90
C LEU A 195 -6.77 16.34 -7.12
N GLN A 196 -6.61 17.54 -7.68
CA GLN A 196 -6.00 18.67 -6.99
C GLN A 196 -6.72 18.95 -5.66
N GLU A 197 -8.04 19.05 -5.65
CA GLU A 197 -8.83 19.32 -4.45
C GLU A 197 -8.62 18.23 -3.39
N LYS A 198 -8.63 16.95 -3.79
CA LYS A 198 -8.36 15.83 -2.87
C LYS A 198 -6.96 15.89 -2.28
N MET A 199 -5.95 16.24 -3.08
CA MET A 199 -4.56 16.38 -2.63
C MET A 199 -4.37 17.54 -1.67
N ASP A 200 -4.93 18.69 -1.99
CA ASP A 200 -4.77 19.91 -1.20
C ASP A 200 -5.51 19.80 0.16
N ASN A 201 -6.60 19.02 0.22
CA ASN A 201 -7.39 18.79 1.44
C ASN A 201 -7.03 17.50 2.20
N ALA A 202 -6.09 16.70 1.73
CA ALA A 202 -5.71 15.45 2.39
C ALA A 202 -5.18 15.73 3.82
N PRO A 203 -5.68 15.01 4.85
CA PRO A 203 -5.24 15.21 6.22
C PRO A 203 -3.76 14.88 6.39
N ARG A 204 -3.10 15.59 7.31
CA ARG A 204 -1.68 15.39 7.64
C ARG A 204 -1.53 14.41 8.79
N ASP A 205 -0.61 13.46 8.66
CA ASP A 205 -0.23 12.55 9.75
C ASP A 205 1.23 12.77 10.16
N ARG A 206 1.47 12.75 11.48
CA ARG A 206 2.80 12.95 12.06
C ARG A 206 3.74 11.76 11.85
N GLY A 207 3.23 10.57 11.56
CA GLY A 207 4.04 9.34 11.51
C GLY A 207 4.32 8.74 12.88
N TYR A 208 5.45 8.05 13.04
CA TYR A 208 5.86 7.43 14.30
C TYR A 208 6.15 8.50 15.37
N SER A 209 5.61 8.30 16.58
CA SER A 209 5.76 9.23 17.71
C SER A 209 7.22 9.48 18.12
N ASN A 210 8.08 8.47 17.96
CA ASN A 210 9.49 8.50 18.36
C ASN A 210 10.44 8.78 17.18
N HIS A 211 9.93 9.29 16.06
CA HIS A 211 10.73 9.67 14.90
C HIS A 211 10.63 11.17 14.63
N TRP A 212 11.73 11.75 14.15
CA TRP A 212 11.82 13.20 13.97
C TRP A 212 11.11 13.65 12.69
N ASP A 213 11.18 12.82 11.65
CA ASP A 213 10.53 13.10 10.38
C ASP A 213 9.06 12.70 10.40
N SER A 214 8.23 13.55 9.81
CA SER A 214 6.82 13.28 9.58
C SER A 214 6.60 12.53 8.26
N ILE A 215 5.42 11.95 8.10
CA ILE A 215 5.01 11.43 6.80
C ILE A 215 4.99 12.61 5.80
N PRO A 216 5.65 12.51 4.63
CA PRO A 216 5.64 13.58 3.63
C PRO A 216 4.22 13.87 3.13
N LEU A 217 3.95 15.11 2.74
CA LEU A 217 2.67 15.46 2.12
C LEU A 217 2.62 14.94 0.69
N ILE A 218 1.47 14.50 0.20
CA ILE A 218 1.36 14.09 -1.22
C ILE A 218 1.71 15.26 -2.16
N THR A 219 1.39 16.49 -1.76
CA THR A 219 1.70 17.72 -2.49
C THR A 219 3.20 18.04 -2.55
N SER A 220 4.07 17.33 -1.81
CA SER A 220 5.52 17.50 -1.95
C SER A 220 6.09 16.84 -3.21
N TYR A 221 5.35 15.94 -3.87
CA TYR A 221 5.84 15.21 -5.05
C TYR A 221 5.47 15.86 -6.38
N ILE A 222 4.50 16.77 -6.39
CA ILE A 222 4.04 17.48 -7.59
C ILE A 222 3.37 18.80 -7.20
N ASN A 223 3.55 19.84 -8.02
CA ASN A 223 2.71 21.03 -7.97
C ASN A 223 1.30 20.66 -8.47
N THR A 224 0.32 20.61 -7.57
CA THR A 224 -1.05 20.14 -7.86
C THR A 224 -1.75 20.96 -8.95
N LYS A 225 -1.34 22.21 -9.15
CA LYS A 225 -1.84 23.06 -10.23
C LYS A 225 -1.38 22.63 -11.62
N GLU A 226 -0.36 21.77 -11.73
CA GLU A 226 0.19 21.31 -13.01
C GLU A 226 -0.43 19.99 -13.50
N ILE A 227 -1.32 19.37 -12.73
CA ILE A 227 -1.91 18.08 -13.09
C ILE A 227 -2.63 18.17 -14.45
N GLY A 228 -2.26 17.27 -15.37
CA GLY A 228 -2.88 17.13 -16.69
C GLY A 228 -2.68 18.32 -17.64
N LYS A 229 -1.70 19.21 -17.40
CA LYS A 229 -1.43 20.37 -18.25
C LYS A 229 -0.64 20.08 -19.53
N LEU A 230 0.19 19.03 -19.53
CA LEU A 230 1.05 18.65 -20.65
C LEU A 230 0.48 17.49 -21.47
#